data_AF-A0A7C7YPI1-F1
#
_entry.id   AF-A0A7C7YPI1-F1
#
_cell.length_a   1.000
_cell.length_b   1.000
_cell.length_c   1.000
_cell.angle_alpha   90.00
_cell.angle_beta   90.00
_cell.angle_gamma   90.00
#
_symmetry.space_group_name_H-M   'P 1'
#
loop_
_entity.id
_entity.type
_entity.pdbx_description
1 polymer ?
#
loop_
_entity_poly.entity_id
_entity_poly.type
_entity_poly.pdbx_seq_one_letter_code
_entity_poly.pdbx_strand_id
1 'polypeptide(L)'
;MGHQRGKVGFQTSLGNWYPTDEVTYTSLAQAMEDLDQAYALIADRSGSISAVRGGRVELETTATSDSTSGADSGSASALVGWLSPTPHSSLGSPGFQHDHATSCNYVAGSMANGIASVELVGELARIGILSFYGAAGQAPATILSSLHQLKKQLPGRPWGCNLIHSPSEPSVEEETSRMLVKEQVPCVEASAFLDITEPLVRMRLQTLQRAPSGEITSSLRVMAKASRLEVARKFLSPAPTAMISSLLERREITADQAQWASSMPICDDITAEADSGGHTDNRPMATLVPAFSRLRDEIALQVPATGRVRIGAAGGLGTPDAICAALALGADYFVIGSVHQACVESGSSDVVRSMLAAAGPADVIMAPASDMFEMGVHLQVLRSGTLFGPRAKKLLELYRNYNSLDQIPAAECARLEKDLFRMPIDQVWQQTRSFFLQREPAQVERANQDPHHQMALVFRWYLGLSSEWANCGDLERKLDYQIWCGPAMGAFNEWTRGSWLEAPGTRRVADVARALLQGAAISARHAHLLRQGLVFPRGSIDRSPVRVAESRVSSMRTPS
;
A
#
# COMPACT_ATOMS: atom_id res chain seq x y z
N MET A 1 -22.14 -25.56 23.67
CA MET A 1 -22.20 -26.85 22.95
C MET A 1 -20.83 -27.11 22.36
N GLY A 2 -20.14 -28.16 22.80
CA GLY A 2 -18.78 -28.44 22.38
C GLY A 2 -18.72 -28.83 20.91
N HIS A 3 -18.11 -27.99 20.07
CA HIS A 3 -17.68 -28.41 18.75
C HIS A 3 -16.54 -29.41 18.94
N GLN A 4 -16.80 -30.70 18.71
CA GLN A 4 -15.73 -31.63 18.36
C GLN A 4 -15.03 -31.03 17.13
N ARG A 5 -13.84 -30.46 17.32
CA ARG A 5 -12.99 -30.05 16.20
C ARG A 5 -12.80 -31.29 15.33
N GLY A 6 -13.26 -31.23 14.08
CA GLY A 6 -13.05 -32.33 13.13
C GLY A 6 -11.54 -32.64 13.01
N LYS A 7 -11.20 -33.84 12.51
CA LYS A 7 -9.81 -34.19 12.20
C LYS A 7 -9.44 -33.68 10.80
N VAL A 8 -8.18 -33.24 10.63
CA VAL A 8 -7.64 -32.94 9.29
C VAL A 8 -7.55 -34.25 8.51
N GLY A 9 -8.10 -34.27 7.30
CA GLY A 9 -8.05 -35.43 6.39
C GLY A 9 -7.13 -35.18 5.20
N PHE A 10 -6.98 -36.20 4.35
CA PHE A 10 -6.25 -36.12 3.09
C PHE A 10 -6.94 -37.01 2.04
N GLN A 11 -6.85 -36.63 0.76
CA GLN A 11 -7.50 -37.37 -0.34
C GLN A 11 -6.55 -38.35 -1.04
N THR A 12 -5.26 -38.05 -1.08
CA THR A 12 -4.25 -38.82 -1.82
C THR A 12 -2.95 -38.88 -1.03
N SER A 13 -2.29 -40.03 -1.05
CA SER A 13 -0.90 -40.13 -0.60
C SER A 13 0.03 -39.54 -1.67
N LEU A 14 1.08 -38.84 -1.24
CA LEU A 14 2.18 -38.37 -2.10
C LEU A 14 3.32 -39.39 -2.18
N GLY A 15 3.28 -40.42 -1.33
CA GLY A 15 4.28 -41.48 -1.25
C GLY A 15 4.45 -42.00 0.18
N ASN A 16 5.63 -42.50 0.50
CA ASN A 16 5.93 -43.09 1.80
C ASN A 16 7.04 -42.31 2.51
N TRP A 17 6.91 -42.21 3.83
CA TRP A 17 7.93 -41.66 4.71
C TRP A 17 8.44 -42.74 5.66
N TYR A 18 9.76 -42.81 5.80
CA TYR A 18 10.46 -43.76 6.66
C TYR A 18 11.25 -43.01 7.74
N PRO A 19 11.15 -43.39 9.02
CA PRO A 19 11.95 -42.78 10.07
C PRO A 19 13.45 -43.06 9.89
N THR A 20 14.28 -42.10 10.29
CA THR A 20 15.75 -42.23 10.45
C THR A 20 16.11 -42.06 11.93
N ASP A 21 17.40 -42.14 12.28
CA ASP A 21 17.84 -42.07 13.68
C ASP A 21 17.55 -40.71 14.34
N GLU A 22 17.53 -39.62 13.57
CA GLU A 22 17.15 -38.27 14.02
C GLU A 22 15.82 -37.83 13.40
N VAL A 23 14.73 -37.95 14.15
CA VAL A 23 13.40 -37.45 13.74
C VAL A 23 12.79 -36.61 14.84
N THR A 24 12.26 -35.44 14.48
CA THR A 24 11.45 -34.61 15.37
C THR A 24 10.00 -34.60 14.91
N TYR A 25 9.10 -34.95 15.81
CA TYR A 25 7.65 -34.88 15.60
C TYR A 25 7.10 -33.59 16.21
N THR A 26 6.21 -32.93 15.50
CA THR A 26 5.50 -31.76 16.00
C THR A 26 4.05 -31.76 15.54
N SER A 27 3.19 -31.01 16.22
CA SER A 27 1.82 -30.85 15.78
C SER A 27 1.76 -30.04 14.49
N LEU A 28 0.76 -30.29 13.65
CA LEU A 28 0.54 -29.48 12.45
C LEU A 28 0.39 -27.99 12.77
N ALA A 29 -0.25 -27.64 13.88
CA ALA A 29 -0.40 -26.25 14.31
C ALA A 29 0.97 -25.58 14.59
N GLN A 30 1.85 -26.26 15.33
CA GLN A 30 3.20 -25.75 15.60
C GLN A 30 4.03 -25.66 14.32
N ALA A 31 3.95 -26.66 13.43
CA ALA A 31 4.65 -26.63 12.14
C ALA A 31 4.18 -25.47 11.26
N MET A 32 2.87 -25.15 11.26
CA MET A 32 2.32 -24.02 10.51
C MET A 32 2.91 -22.68 10.97
N GLU A 33 3.15 -22.52 12.28
CA GLU A 33 3.75 -21.31 12.86
C GLU A 33 5.28 -21.24 12.73
N ASP A 34 5.96 -22.36 12.60
CA ASP A 34 7.42 -22.43 12.41
C ASP A 34 7.80 -22.17 10.94
N LEU A 35 7.82 -20.88 10.59
CA LEU A 35 7.96 -20.40 9.22
C LEU A 35 9.32 -20.69 8.57
N ASP A 36 10.37 -20.89 9.36
CA ASP A 36 11.73 -21.05 8.85
C ASP A 36 12.07 -22.50 8.51
N GLN A 37 11.23 -23.45 8.93
CA GLN A 37 11.49 -24.87 8.79
C GLN A 37 10.57 -25.53 7.77
N ALA A 38 11.10 -26.57 7.13
CA ALA A 38 10.33 -27.46 6.28
C ALA A 38 9.82 -28.65 7.10
N TYR A 39 8.63 -29.15 6.78
CA TYR A 39 8.05 -30.33 7.40
C TYR A 39 7.47 -31.27 6.35
N ALA A 40 7.76 -32.56 6.47
CA ALA A 40 6.93 -33.59 5.85
C ALA A 40 5.67 -33.78 6.71
N LEU A 41 4.52 -33.95 6.08
CA LEU A 41 3.28 -34.27 6.77
C LEU A 41 2.97 -35.74 6.55
N ILE A 42 2.86 -36.49 7.64
CA ILE A 42 2.61 -37.92 7.60
C ILE A 42 1.28 -38.26 8.26
N ALA A 43 0.59 -39.26 7.74
CA ALA A 43 -0.59 -39.83 8.36
C ALA A 43 -0.28 -41.18 8.99
N ASP A 44 -0.69 -41.36 10.25
CA ASP A 44 -0.67 -42.67 10.89
C ASP A 44 -1.84 -43.55 10.43
N ARG A 45 -1.88 -44.82 10.89
CA ARG A 45 -2.95 -45.77 10.54
C ARG A 45 -4.34 -45.35 11.03
N SER A 46 -4.43 -44.40 11.97
CA SER A 46 -5.68 -43.82 12.45
C SER A 46 -6.15 -42.63 11.62
N GLY A 47 -5.36 -42.23 10.61
CA GLY A 47 -5.58 -41.04 9.79
C GLY A 47 -5.19 -39.73 10.49
N SER A 48 -4.48 -39.80 11.63
CA SER A 48 -4.00 -38.60 12.32
C SER A 48 -2.75 -38.06 11.63
N ILE A 49 -2.75 -36.76 11.33
CA ILE A 49 -1.66 -36.09 10.64
C ILE A 49 -0.68 -35.49 11.65
N SER A 50 0.60 -35.81 11.47
CA SER A 50 1.73 -35.23 12.21
C SER A 50 2.69 -34.53 11.25
N ALA A 51 3.37 -33.48 11.73
CA ALA A 51 4.44 -32.84 10.99
C ALA A 51 5.79 -33.35 11.50
N VAL A 52 6.69 -33.73 10.59
CA VAL A 52 7.98 -34.34 10.93
C VAL A 52 9.13 -33.66 10.23
N ARG A 53 10.26 -33.59 10.94
CA ARG A 53 11.58 -33.21 10.41
C ARG A 53 12.53 -34.39 10.51
N GLY A 54 13.30 -34.63 9.45
CA GLY A 54 14.11 -35.84 9.29
C GLY A 54 13.34 -36.97 8.60
N GLY A 55 13.95 -38.15 8.55
CA GLY A 55 13.42 -39.30 7.82
C GLY A 55 13.74 -39.26 6.32
N ARG A 56 13.39 -40.35 5.64
CA ARG A 56 13.53 -40.53 4.19
C ARG A 56 12.15 -40.52 3.53
N VAL A 57 12.00 -39.68 2.51
CA VAL A 57 10.80 -39.62 1.68
C VAL A 57 11.03 -40.40 0.38
N GLU A 58 10.05 -41.20 0.01
CA GLU A 58 9.93 -41.86 -1.29
C GLU A 58 8.64 -41.39 -1.95
N LEU A 59 8.74 -40.71 -3.09
CA LEU A 59 7.58 -40.18 -3.81
C LEU A 59 7.04 -41.23 -4.78
N GLU A 60 5.73 -41.40 -4.79
CA GLU A 60 5.06 -42.25 -5.77
C GLU A 60 4.58 -41.40 -6.96
N THR A 61 5.02 -41.75 -8.18
CA THR A 61 4.66 -41.03 -9.42
C THR A 61 3.45 -41.63 -10.14
N THR A 62 2.93 -42.76 -9.65
CA THR A 62 1.73 -43.41 -10.18
C THR A 62 0.63 -43.39 -9.13
N ALA A 63 -0.54 -42.84 -9.48
CA ALA A 63 -1.73 -42.90 -8.63
C ALA A 63 -2.25 -44.35 -8.57
N THR A 64 -1.62 -45.18 -7.76
CA THR A 64 -2.14 -46.51 -7.42
C THR A 64 -3.11 -46.37 -6.27
N SER A 65 -4.39 -46.57 -6.55
CA SER A 65 -5.45 -46.63 -5.54
C SER A 65 -5.41 -47.89 -4.67
N ASP A 66 -4.45 -48.78 -4.87
CA ASP A 66 -4.33 -50.03 -4.13
C ASP A 66 -2.86 -50.42 -3.93
N SER A 67 -2.43 -50.49 -2.67
CA SER A 67 -1.27 -51.31 -2.26
C SER A 67 -1.30 -51.61 -0.75
N THR A 68 -2.31 -52.38 -0.32
CA THR A 68 -2.16 -53.19 0.90
C THR A 68 -1.54 -54.55 0.54
N SER A 69 -0.25 -54.58 0.18
CA SER A 69 0.52 -55.84 0.23
C SER A 69 2.02 -55.62 0.03
N GLY A 70 2.83 -55.98 1.03
CA GLY A 70 4.24 -56.36 0.81
C GLY A 70 5.28 -55.88 1.83
N ALA A 71 5.25 -56.49 3.03
CA ALA A 71 6.30 -56.74 4.04
C ALA A 71 7.67 -56.00 4.07
N ASP A 72 8.02 -55.64 5.33
CA ASP A 72 9.35 -55.58 5.96
C ASP A 72 10.41 -54.58 5.45
N SER A 73 10.17 -53.31 5.75
CA SER A 73 11.18 -52.37 6.26
C SER A 73 10.49 -51.39 7.23
N GLY A 74 11.20 -50.86 8.23
CA GLY A 74 10.63 -50.18 9.42
C GLY A 74 9.42 -49.27 9.17
N SER A 75 8.41 -49.35 10.05
CA SER A 75 7.07 -48.73 10.00
C SER A 75 6.92 -47.49 9.09
N ALA A 76 6.74 -47.73 7.78
CA ALA A 76 6.47 -46.66 6.83
C ALA A 76 5.14 -45.97 7.16
N SER A 77 5.14 -44.63 7.11
CA SER A 77 3.94 -43.81 7.25
C SER A 77 3.60 -43.18 5.91
N ALA A 78 2.30 -42.99 5.62
CA ALA A 78 1.88 -42.33 4.39
C ALA A 78 2.33 -40.87 4.42
N LEU A 79 3.04 -40.42 3.39
CA LEU A 79 3.34 -39.01 3.18
C LEU A 79 2.10 -38.36 2.55
N VAL A 80 1.51 -37.39 3.24
CA VAL A 80 0.24 -36.76 2.80
C VAL A 80 0.41 -35.30 2.45
N GLY A 81 1.57 -34.71 2.71
CA GLY A 81 1.85 -33.33 2.38
C GLY A 81 3.29 -32.92 2.66
N TRP A 82 3.65 -31.76 2.15
CA TRP A 82 4.91 -31.08 2.38
C TRP A 82 4.62 -29.61 2.72
N LEU A 83 5.22 -29.15 3.81
CA LEU A 83 5.14 -27.77 4.26
C LEU A 83 6.51 -27.12 4.05
N SER A 84 6.65 -26.33 2.99
CA SER A 84 7.89 -25.61 2.72
C SER A 84 8.18 -24.51 3.76
N PRO A 85 9.45 -24.11 3.93
CA PRO A 85 9.79 -22.88 4.62
C PRO A 85 9.07 -21.72 3.94
N THR A 86 8.46 -20.85 4.74
CA THR A 86 7.75 -19.65 4.27
C THR A 86 8.08 -18.47 5.18
N PRO A 87 9.38 -18.10 5.31
CA PRO A 87 9.77 -16.94 6.09
C PRO A 87 9.14 -15.67 5.49
N HIS A 88 9.01 -14.60 6.29
CA HIS A 88 8.40 -13.35 5.80
C HIS A 88 9.11 -12.79 4.55
N SER A 89 10.42 -12.99 4.42
CA SER A 89 11.23 -12.59 3.26
C SER A 89 10.88 -13.37 1.98
N SER A 90 10.25 -14.54 2.07
CA SER A 90 9.82 -15.32 0.89
C SER A 90 8.53 -14.82 0.26
N LEU A 91 7.81 -13.90 0.91
CA LEU A 91 6.55 -13.36 0.43
C LEU A 91 6.80 -12.25 -0.60
N GLY A 92 7.01 -12.62 -1.87
CA GLY A 92 7.22 -11.68 -2.99
C GLY A 92 8.63 -11.78 -3.58
N SER A 93 9.16 -10.67 -4.12
CA SER A 93 10.39 -10.63 -4.90
C SER A 93 11.66 -10.40 -4.06
N PRO A 94 12.65 -11.32 -4.07
CA PRO A 94 13.96 -11.07 -3.46
C PRO A 94 14.71 -9.89 -4.09
N GLY A 95 14.47 -9.61 -5.37
CA GLY A 95 15.05 -8.46 -6.06
C GLY A 95 14.57 -7.13 -5.47
N PHE A 96 13.32 -7.05 -5.00
CA PHE A 96 12.80 -5.87 -4.28
C PHE A 96 13.59 -5.63 -3.00
N GLN A 97 13.78 -6.67 -2.19
CA GLN A 97 14.54 -6.60 -0.93
C GLN A 97 15.97 -6.13 -1.12
N HIS A 98 16.65 -6.69 -2.12
CA HIS A 98 18.02 -6.30 -2.44
C HIS A 98 18.10 -4.82 -2.81
N ASP A 99 17.24 -4.37 -3.73
CA ASP A 99 17.31 -3.04 -4.29
C ASP A 99 16.91 -1.93 -3.30
N HIS A 100 15.93 -2.22 -2.45
CA HIS A 100 15.41 -1.26 -1.46
C HIS A 100 15.99 -1.45 -0.06
N ALA A 101 16.91 -2.40 0.14
CA ALA A 101 17.46 -2.77 1.45
C ALA A 101 16.36 -3.09 2.49
N THR A 102 15.31 -3.80 2.07
CA THR A 102 14.21 -4.25 2.93
C THR A 102 14.41 -5.69 3.40
N SER A 103 13.74 -6.05 4.49
CA SER A 103 13.71 -7.42 5.03
C SER A 103 12.54 -8.26 4.48
N CYS A 104 11.58 -7.60 3.84
CA CYS A 104 10.39 -8.20 3.26
C CYS A 104 9.82 -7.28 2.15
N ASN A 105 8.81 -7.78 1.42
CA ASN A 105 8.17 -7.07 0.31
C ASN A 105 6.87 -6.35 0.74
N TYR A 106 6.93 -5.77 1.93
CA TYR A 106 5.87 -4.96 2.53
C TYR A 106 6.26 -3.49 2.36
N VAL A 107 5.29 -2.66 1.96
CA VAL A 107 5.47 -1.22 1.82
C VAL A 107 4.36 -0.48 2.58
N ALA A 108 4.72 0.59 3.29
CA ALA A 108 3.75 1.58 3.74
C ALA A 108 3.63 2.70 2.73
N GLY A 109 2.46 2.78 2.08
CA GLY A 109 2.16 3.85 1.13
C GLY A 109 2.05 5.19 1.83
N SER A 110 2.31 6.28 1.10
CA SER A 110 2.14 7.62 1.66
C SER A 110 0.67 7.93 1.97
N MET A 111 0.49 8.78 2.97
CA MET A 111 -0.80 9.33 3.37
C MET A 111 -0.61 10.83 3.58
N ALA A 112 -1.37 11.64 2.83
CA ALA A 112 -1.15 13.09 2.67
C ALA A 112 -1.09 13.87 3.99
N ASN A 113 -0.62 15.11 3.92
CA ASN A 113 -0.54 16.07 5.03
C ASN A 113 0.27 15.57 6.24
N GLY A 114 1.25 14.69 6.01
CA GLY A 114 2.07 14.11 7.07
C GLY A 114 1.37 13.03 7.89
N ILE A 115 0.22 12.51 7.45
CA ILE A 115 -0.43 11.35 8.10
C ILE A 115 0.51 10.14 8.09
N ALA A 116 1.19 9.91 6.96
CA ALA A 116 2.38 9.06 6.94
C ALA A 116 3.55 9.88 7.49
N SER A 117 3.61 9.93 8.83
CA SER A 117 4.48 10.81 9.59
C SER A 117 5.93 10.34 9.58
N VAL A 118 6.84 11.20 10.07
CA VAL A 118 8.24 10.81 10.30
C VAL A 118 8.34 9.66 11.31
N GLU A 119 7.48 9.62 12.33
CA GLU A 119 7.45 8.56 13.33
C GLU A 119 7.05 7.22 12.72
N LEU A 120 5.97 7.20 11.93
CA LEU A 120 5.48 6.01 11.24
C LEU A 120 6.54 5.44 10.29
N VAL A 121 7.14 6.30 9.47
CA VAL A 121 8.22 5.91 8.56
C VAL A 121 9.43 5.40 9.36
N GLY A 122 9.77 6.07 10.45
CA GLY A 122 10.86 5.68 11.35
C GLY A 122 10.69 4.28 11.94
N GLU A 123 9.52 3.97 12.50
CA GLU A 123 9.25 2.66 13.11
C GLU A 123 9.32 1.52 12.09
N LEU A 124 8.73 1.70 10.91
CA LEU A 124 8.75 0.67 9.87
C LEU A 124 10.13 0.47 9.24
N ALA A 125 10.87 1.55 8.99
CA ALA A 125 12.22 1.47 8.45
C ALA A 125 13.18 0.73 9.38
N ARG A 126 13.02 0.84 10.71
CA ARG A 126 13.84 0.10 11.69
C ARG A 126 13.65 -1.41 11.62
N ILE A 127 12.46 -1.87 11.25
CA ILE A 127 12.16 -3.30 11.04
C ILE A 127 12.36 -3.75 9.59
N GLY A 128 12.93 -2.88 8.74
CA GLY A 128 13.30 -3.20 7.36
C GLY A 128 12.15 -3.09 6.36
N ILE A 129 11.15 -2.26 6.63
CA ILE A 129 10.00 -2.02 5.74
C ILE A 129 10.14 -0.66 5.05
N LEU A 130 10.06 -0.65 3.72
CA LEU A 130 10.05 0.59 2.94
C LEU A 130 8.77 1.38 3.22
N SER A 131 8.92 2.66 3.55
CA SER A 131 7.81 3.53 3.92
C SER A 131 8.00 4.93 3.36
N PHE A 132 6.92 5.55 2.92
CA PHE A 132 6.95 6.86 2.26
C PHE A 132 6.35 7.95 3.13
N TYR A 133 7.13 9.01 3.36
CA TYR A 133 6.63 10.21 4.02
C TYR A 133 5.52 10.89 3.21
N GLY A 134 4.46 11.30 3.90
CA GLY A 134 3.25 11.90 3.33
C GLY A 134 3.38 13.38 2.98
N ALA A 135 4.19 13.72 1.98
CA ALA A 135 4.49 15.10 1.62
C ALA A 135 3.34 15.87 0.94
N ALA A 136 2.40 15.18 0.28
CA ALA A 136 1.28 15.82 -0.42
C ALA A 136 0.50 16.79 0.49
N GLY A 137 0.26 18.02 0.01
CA GLY A 137 -0.47 19.05 0.74
C GLY A 137 0.36 19.85 1.77
N GLN A 138 1.63 19.50 1.98
CA GLN A 138 2.51 20.25 2.88
C GLN A 138 3.35 21.30 2.13
N ALA A 139 3.71 22.38 2.84
CA ALA A 139 4.63 23.38 2.32
C ALA A 139 6.05 22.81 2.15
N PRO A 140 6.83 23.27 1.15
CA PRO A 140 8.20 22.82 0.91
C PRO A 140 9.11 22.87 2.15
N ALA A 141 9.00 23.91 2.98
CA ALA A 141 9.78 24.02 4.21
C ALA A 141 9.51 22.88 5.21
N THR A 142 8.25 22.45 5.33
CA THR A 142 7.85 21.32 6.19
C THR A 142 8.37 20.00 5.64
N ILE A 143 8.29 19.82 4.32
CA ILE A 143 8.85 18.64 3.63
C ILE A 143 10.36 18.57 3.92
N LEU A 144 11.10 19.65 3.68
CA LEU A 144 12.54 19.71 3.90
C LEU A 144 12.94 19.36 5.34
N SER A 145 12.25 19.94 6.33
CA SER A 145 12.48 19.62 7.75
C SER A 145 12.27 18.13 8.05
N SER A 146 11.22 17.53 7.48
CA SER A 146 10.90 16.12 7.67
C SER A 146 11.93 15.20 7.00
N LEU A 147 12.39 15.55 5.79
CA LEU A 147 13.47 14.84 5.09
C LEU A 147 14.77 14.85 5.91
N HIS A 148 15.16 16.01 6.47
CA HIS A 148 16.34 16.10 7.34
C HIS A 148 16.22 15.22 8.57
N GLN A 149 15.04 15.17 9.20
CA GLN A 149 14.79 14.33 10.35
C GLN A 149 14.91 12.84 9.99
N LEU A 150 14.26 12.40 8.92
CA LEU A 150 14.33 11.02 8.43
C LEU A 150 15.75 10.62 8.08
N LYS A 151 16.46 11.43 7.29
CA LYS A 151 17.85 11.18 6.90
C LYS A 151 18.78 11.05 8.10
N LYS A 152 18.59 11.86 9.14
CA LYS A 152 19.35 11.78 10.39
C LYS A 152 19.02 10.51 11.20
N GLN A 153 17.76 10.11 11.24
CA GLN A 153 17.29 8.97 12.04
C GLN A 153 17.52 7.61 11.37
N LEU A 154 17.61 7.57 10.05
CA LEU A 154 17.52 6.35 9.23
C LEU A 154 18.71 6.16 8.27
N PRO A 155 19.98 6.28 8.73
CA PRO A 155 21.12 6.03 7.85
C PRO A 155 21.12 4.57 7.37
N GLY A 156 21.15 4.37 6.05
CA GLY A 156 21.17 3.04 5.43
C GLY A 156 19.91 2.20 5.65
N ARG A 157 18.79 2.82 6.02
CA ARG A 157 17.49 2.14 6.23
C ARG A 157 16.52 2.46 5.10
N PRO A 158 15.54 1.59 4.81
CA PRO A 158 14.59 1.78 3.72
C PRO A 158 13.56 2.86 4.07
N TRP A 159 13.65 4.01 3.42
CA TRP A 159 12.63 5.07 3.51
C TRP A 159 12.57 5.87 2.21
N GLY A 160 11.45 6.55 2.02
CA GLY A 160 11.24 7.43 0.88
C GLY A 160 10.30 8.59 1.19
N CYS A 161 10.02 9.37 0.15
CA CYS A 161 9.09 10.50 0.22
C CYS A 161 8.11 10.45 -0.95
N ASN A 162 6.89 10.91 -0.73
CA ASN A 162 5.92 11.05 -1.80
C ASN A 162 6.23 12.25 -2.69
N LEU A 163 6.12 12.07 -4.01
CA LEU A 163 5.98 13.15 -4.98
C LEU A 163 4.59 13.00 -5.61
N ILE A 164 3.70 13.93 -5.28
CA ILE A 164 2.35 13.95 -5.85
C ILE A 164 2.32 14.86 -7.06
N HIS A 165 1.59 14.45 -8.10
CA HIS A 165 1.27 15.33 -9.21
C HIS A 165 0.27 16.40 -8.78
N SER A 166 0.59 17.66 -9.03
CA SER A 166 -0.23 18.81 -8.62
C SER A 166 -0.56 19.71 -9.84
N PRO A 167 -1.55 19.35 -10.68
CA PRO A 167 -1.88 20.12 -11.89
C PRO A 167 -2.23 21.58 -11.62
N SER A 168 -2.86 21.86 -10.47
CA SER A 168 -3.24 23.21 -10.05
C SER A 168 -2.11 24.01 -9.40
N GLU A 169 -1.02 23.35 -9.00
CA GLU A 169 0.15 23.96 -8.35
C GLU A 169 1.47 23.37 -8.93
N PRO A 170 1.78 23.55 -10.23
CA PRO A 170 2.95 22.91 -10.85
C PRO A 170 4.29 23.32 -10.24
N SER A 171 4.37 24.53 -9.66
CA SER A 171 5.54 25.05 -8.96
C SER A 171 5.92 24.22 -7.73
N VAL A 172 4.93 23.66 -7.02
CA VAL A 172 5.15 22.82 -5.84
C VAL A 172 5.75 21.48 -6.23
N GLU A 173 5.26 20.86 -7.30
CA GLU A 173 5.82 19.62 -7.84
C GLU A 173 7.28 19.83 -8.30
N GLU A 174 7.52 20.94 -9.01
CA GLU A 174 8.83 21.37 -9.46
C GLU A 174 9.82 21.56 -8.30
N GLU A 175 9.47 22.35 -7.29
CA GLU A 175 10.33 22.59 -6.12
C GLU A 175 10.58 21.30 -5.33
N THR A 176 9.54 20.50 -5.11
CA THR A 176 9.62 19.24 -4.36
C THR A 176 10.54 18.24 -5.08
N SER A 177 10.37 18.03 -6.39
CA SER A 177 11.24 17.14 -7.16
C SER A 177 12.72 17.50 -7.06
N ARG A 178 13.06 18.79 -7.14
CA ARG A 178 14.45 19.27 -7.00
C ARG A 178 14.98 19.05 -5.59
N MET A 179 14.14 19.30 -4.59
CA MET A 179 14.48 19.04 -3.19
C MET A 179 14.80 17.56 -2.94
N LEU A 180 14.00 16.64 -3.49
CA LEU A 180 14.20 15.19 -3.31
C LEU A 180 15.56 14.72 -3.86
N VAL A 181 15.96 15.24 -5.03
CA VAL A 181 17.30 14.98 -5.61
C VAL A 181 18.40 15.56 -4.72
N LYS A 182 18.27 16.84 -4.35
CA LYS A 182 19.27 17.56 -3.54
C LYS A 182 19.50 16.89 -2.19
N GLU A 183 18.43 16.45 -1.55
CA GLU A 183 18.48 15.79 -0.25
C GLU A 183 18.87 14.31 -0.33
N GLN A 184 19.08 13.78 -1.54
CA GLN A 184 19.47 12.39 -1.81
C GLN A 184 18.49 11.41 -1.16
N VAL A 185 17.20 11.64 -1.37
CA VAL A 185 16.16 10.72 -0.90
C VAL A 185 16.33 9.37 -1.59
N PRO A 186 16.36 8.24 -0.86
CA PRO A 186 16.67 6.93 -1.47
C PRO A 186 15.60 6.47 -2.47
N CYS A 187 14.33 6.76 -2.18
CA CYS A 187 13.21 6.34 -2.99
C CYS A 187 12.07 7.37 -2.97
N VAL A 188 11.40 7.51 -4.11
CA VAL A 188 10.23 8.38 -4.27
C VAL A 188 9.01 7.57 -4.68
N GLU A 189 7.89 7.77 -3.97
CA GLU A 189 6.59 7.27 -4.43
C GLU A 189 5.93 8.35 -5.30
N ALA A 190 5.86 8.12 -6.61
CA ALA A 190 5.22 9.02 -7.56
C ALA A 190 3.73 8.67 -7.69
N SER A 191 2.84 9.57 -7.26
CA SER A 191 1.39 9.31 -7.17
C SER A 191 0.53 10.39 -7.84
N ALA A 192 -0.70 10.03 -8.22
CA ALA A 192 -1.70 10.90 -8.85
C ALA A 192 -1.33 11.47 -10.24
N PHE A 193 -0.25 10.97 -10.85
CA PHE A 193 0.14 11.35 -12.21
C PHE A 193 -0.91 10.91 -13.24
N LEU A 194 -1.35 11.86 -14.07
CA LEU A 194 -2.22 11.59 -15.23
C LEU A 194 -1.40 11.39 -16.52
N ASP A 195 -0.25 12.05 -16.59
CA ASP A 195 0.83 11.81 -17.55
C ASP A 195 2.15 12.02 -16.80
N ILE A 196 3.26 11.58 -17.38
CA ILE A 196 4.59 11.92 -16.85
C ILE A 196 4.87 13.41 -17.08
N THR A 197 5.54 14.04 -16.12
CA THR A 197 5.85 15.47 -16.14
C THR A 197 7.35 15.70 -16.28
N GLU A 198 7.72 16.89 -16.75
CA GLU A 198 9.12 17.29 -16.84
C GLU A 198 9.85 17.26 -15.47
N PRO A 199 9.28 17.73 -14.34
CA PRO A 199 9.88 17.59 -13.01
C PRO A 199 10.24 16.15 -12.63
N LEU A 200 9.31 15.21 -12.85
CA LEU A 200 9.50 13.78 -12.58
C LEU A 200 10.60 13.19 -13.48
N VAL A 201 10.54 13.47 -14.78
CA VAL A 201 11.53 12.99 -15.76
C VAL A 201 12.91 13.52 -15.42
N ARG A 202 13.05 14.82 -15.12
CA ARG A 202 14.31 15.42 -14.71
C ARG A 202 14.88 14.73 -13.47
N MET A 203 14.08 14.56 -12.42
CA MET A 203 14.51 13.89 -11.18
C MET A 203 15.04 12.48 -11.45
N ARG A 204 14.34 11.70 -12.29
CA ARG A 204 14.78 10.35 -12.69
C ARG A 204 16.09 10.39 -13.46
N LEU A 205 16.23 11.28 -14.45
CA LEU A 205 17.40 11.30 -15.32
C LEU A 205 18.65 11.85 -14.63
N GLN A 206 18.50 12.87 -13.78
CA GLN A 206 19.60 13.47 -13.02
C GLN A 206 20.29 12.49 -12.05
N THR A 207 19.58 11.43 -11.68
CA THR A 207 20.03 10.44 -10.70
C THR A 207 20.61 9.19 -11.36
N LEU A 208 20.55 9.10 -12.70
CA LEU A 208 21.21 8.04 -13.45
C LEU A 208 22.73 8.17 -13.39
N GLN A 209 23.38 7.03 -13.19
CA GLN A 209 24.83 6.88 -13.11
C GLN A 209 25.28 5.54 -13.68
N ARG A 210 26.51 5.50 -14.21
CA ARG A 210 27.15 4.26 -14.66
C ARG A 210 27.94 3.63 -13.53
N ALA A 211 27.54 2.43 -13.10
CA ALA A 211 28.26 1.65 -12.12
C ALA A 211 29.62 1.19 -12.66
N PRO A 212 30.59 0.80 -11.80
CA PRO A 212 31.89 0.26 -12.24
C PRO A 212 31.77 -0.98 -13.15
N SER A 213 30.68 -1.76 -13.02
CA SER A 213 30.35 -2.89 -13.90
C SER A 213 29.96 -2.46 -15.32
N GLY A 214 29.73 -1.17 -15.56
CA GLY A 214 29.23 -0.61 -16.80
C GLY A 214 27.70 -0.52 -16.88
N GLU A 215 26.98 -1.06 -15.89
CA GLU A 215 25.52 -1.02 -15.77
C GLU A 215 25.01 0.39 -15.44
N ILE A 216 23.86 0.76 -16.01
CA ILE A 216 23.19 2.02 -15.67
C ILE A 216 22.29 1.78 -14.46
N THR A 217 22.53 2.55 -13.40
CA THR A 217 21.78 2.50 -12.14
C THR A 217 21.25 3.90 -11.81
N SER A 218 20.38 4.02 -10.82
CA SER A 218 19.98 5.31 -10.28
C SER A 218 20.27 5.39 -8.79
N SER A 219 20.75 6.55 -8.33
CA SER A 219 20.91 6.84 -6.90
C SER A 219 19.59 7.13 -6.18
N LEU A 220 18.54 7.46 -6.94
CA LEU A 220 17.18 7.67 -6.45
C LEU A 220 16.23 6.75 -7.21
N ARG A 221 15.54 5.88 -6.47
CA ARG A 221 14.56 4.96 -7.05
C ARG A 221 13.19 5.59 -7.15
N VAL A 222 12.44 5.26 -8.19
CA VAL A 222 11.07 5.74 -8.41
C VAL A 222 10.11 4.55 -8.33
N MET A 223 9.24 4.56 -7.32
CA MET A 223 8.07 3.70 -7.21
C MET A 223 6.85 4.46 -7.72
N ALA A 224 6.39 4.14 -8.93
CA ALA A 224 5.20 4.75 -9.50
C ALA A 224 3.95 4.09 -8.91
N LYS A 225 2.87 4.85 -8.74
CA LYS A 225 1.56 4.32 -8.34
C LYS A 225 0.50 4.72 -9.36
N ALA A 226 -0.13 3.72 -9.96
CA ALA A 226 -1.09 3.92 -11.03
C ALA A 226 -2.25 2.92 -10.95
N SER A 227 -3.42 3.36 -11.39
CA SER A 227 -4.62 2.54 -11.52
C SER A 227 -4.97 2.25 -12.98
N ARG A 228 -4.31 2.89 -13.95
CA ARG A 228 -4.65 2.79 -15.38
C ARG A 228 -3.47 2.36 -16.23
N LEU A 229 -3.74 1.59 -17.28
CA LEU A 229 -2.70 1.04 -18.17
C LEU A 229 -2.02 2.14 -18.99
N GLU A 230 -2.75 3.17 -19.39
CA GLU A 230 -2.21 4.30 -20.13
C GLU A 230 -1.15 5.07 -19.33
N VAL A 231 -1.38 5.27 -18.03
CA VAL A 231 -0.42 5.89 -17.11
C VAL A 231 0.73 4.94 -16.83
N ALA A 232 0.44 3.67 -16.53
CA ALA A 232 1.47 2.66 -16.27
C ALA A 232 2.44 2.51 -17.45
N ARG A 233 1.93 2.56 -18.69
CA ARG A 233 2.75 2.50 -19.91
C ARG A 233 3.78 3.63 -19.96
N LYS A 234 3.42 4.83 -19.53
CA LYS A 234 4.35 5.98 -19.49
C LYS A 234 5.48 5.75 -18.50
N PHE A 235 5.17 5.23 -17.32
CA PHE A 235 6.18 4.92 -16.31
C PHE A 235 7.10 3.74 -16.68
N LEU A 236 6.55 2.76 -17.40
CA LEU A 236 7.29 1.58 -17.88
C LEU A 236 8.10 1.85 -19.15
N SER A 237 7.87 2.98 -19.82
CA SER A 237 8.60 3.38 -21.04
C SER A 237 9.70 4.38 -20.73
N PRO A 238 10.66 4.58 -21.66
CA PRO A 238 11.58 5.70 -21.66
C PRO A 238 10.88 7.06 -21.70
N ALA A 239 11.59 8.09 -21.23
CA ALA A 239 11.14 9.47 -21.33
C ALA A 239 10.95 9.91 -22.82
N PRO A 240 9.97 10.77 -23.14
CA PRO A 240 9.82 11.31 -24.48
C PRO A 240 11.06 12.09 -24.91
N THR A 241 11.52 11.87 -26.16
CA THR A 241 12.72 12.52 -26.71
C THR A 241 12.68 14.04 -26.59
N ALA A 242 11.51 14.66 -26.80
CA ALA A 242 11.35 16.11 -26.67
C ALA A 242 11.66 16.63 -25.26
N MET A 243 11.25 15.91 -24.21
CA MET A 243 11.59 16.26 -22.82
C MET A 243 13.08 16.09 -22.56
N ILE A 244 13.69 15.00 -23.04
CA ILE A 244 15.13 14.75 -22.90
C ILE A 244 15.94 15.86 -23.57
N SER A 245 15.61 16.21 -24.83
CA SER A 245 16.28 17.27 -25.58
C SER A 245 16.17 18.62 -24.88
N SER A 246 14.96 18.99 -24.41
CA SER A 246 14.75 20.24 -23.69
C SER A 246 15.55 20.32 -22.39
N LEU A 247 15.60 19.23 -21.62
CA LEU A 247 16.41 19.15 -20.39
C LEU A 247 17.91 19.25 -20.68
N LEU A 248 18.38 18.62 -21.76
CA LEU A 248 19.78 18.66 -22.18
C LEU A 248 20.19 20.07 -22.66
N GLU A 249 19.36 20.73 -23.46
CA GLU A 249 19.57 22.12 -23.94
C GLU A 249 19.67 23.10 -22.77
N ARG A 250 18.83 22.93 -21.75
CA ARG A 250 18.85 23.71 -20.49
C ARG A 250 19.95 23.27 -19.52
N ARG A 251 20.75 22.27 -19.88
CA ARG A 251 21.84 21.68 -19.05
C ARG A 251 21.35 21.17 -17.70
N GLU A 252 20.11 20.72 -17.62
CA GLU A 252 19.56 20.10 -16.42
C GLU A 252 19.95 18.62 -16.30
N ILE A 253 20.36 18.00 -17.42
CA ILE A 253 20.93 16.66 -17.48
C ILE A 253 22.21 16.67 -18.32
N THR A 254 23.08 15.67 -18.13
CA THR A 254 24.30 15.50 -18.93
C THR A 254 24.02 14.78 -20.26
N ALA A 255 24.97 14.84 -21.20
CA ALA A 255 24.89 14.09 -22.45
C ALA A 255 24.79 12.57 -22.22
N ASP A 256 25.55 12.04 -21.25
CA ASP A 256 25.49 10.63 -20.86
C ASP A 256 24.11 10.25 -20.31
N GLN A 257 23.54 11.08 -19.42
CA GLN A 257 22.19 10.87 -18.88
C GLN A 257 21.12 10.90 -19.98
N ALA A 258 21.23 11.82 -20.93
CA ALA A 258 20.34 11.88 -22.09
C ALA A 258 20.46 10.64 -22.99
N GLN A 259 21.67 10.11 -23.18
CA GLN A 259 21.89 8.88 -23.92
C GLN A 259 21.24 7.68 -23.23
N TRP A 260 21.45 7.53 -21.91
CA TRP A 260 20.90 6.42 -21.13
C TRP A 260 19.37 6.50 -20.97
N ALA A 261 18.80 7.70 -21.00
CA ALA A 261 17.36 7.91 -20.86
C ALA A 261 16.53 7.08 -21.84
N SER A 262 17.04 6.86 -23.06
CA SER A 262 16.35 6.13 -24.12
C SER A 262 16.19 4.62 -23.88
N SER A 263 16.99 4.05 -22.98
CA SER A 263 17.00 2.61 -22.68
C SER A 263 16.50 2.26 -21.28
N MET A 264 16.05 3.24 -20.51
CA MET A 264 15.65 3.08 -19.11
C MET A 264 14.18 3.47 -18.91
N PRO A 265 13.39 2.68 -18.15
CA PRO A 265 12.05 3.10 -17.73
C PRO A 265 12.12 4.29 -16.76
N ILE A 266 11.04 5.06 -16.69
CA ILE A 266 10.89 6.17 -15.72
C ILE A 266 10.86 5.66 -14.26
N CYS A 267 10.39 4.43 -14.03
CA CYS A 267 10.29 3.83 -12.70
C CYS A 267 11.12 2.55 -12.53
N ASP A 268 11.44 2.22 -11.29
CA ASP A 268 12.06 0.95 -10.89
C ASP A 268 11.01 -0.06 -10.39
N ASP A 269 9.87 0.47 -9.92
CA ASP A 269 8.76 -0.27 -9.36
C ASP A 269 7.46 0.41 -9.78
N ILE A 270 6.42 -0.36 -10.07
CA ILE A 270 5.08 0.18 -10.30
C ILE A 270 4.02 -0.56 -9.49
N THR A 271 3.33 0.19 -8.67
CA THR A 271 2.24 -0.25 -7.82
C THR A 271 0.92 -0.14 -8.59
N ALA A 272 0.28 -1.28 -8.82
CA ALA A 272 -1.11 -1.37 -9.30
C ALA A 272 -2.07 -1.02 -8.14
N GLU A 273 -2.57 0.21 -8.12
CA GLU A 273 -3.49 0.70 -7.10
C GLU A 273 -4.95 0.38 -7.48
N ALA A 274 -5.49 -0.64 -6.80
CA ALA A 274 -6.88 -1.06 -6.87
C ALA A 274 -7.79 -0.14 -6.03
N ASP A 275 -8.98 -0.62 -5.67
CA ASP A 275 -9.87 0.07 -4.75
C ASP A 275 -9.18 0.36 -3.39
N SER A 276 -9.04 1.64 -3.07
CA SER A 276 -8.21 2.15 -1.98
C SER A 276 -8.88 3.33 -1.26
N GLY A 277 -8.37 3.71 -0.08
CA GLY A 277 -8.78 4.93 0.60
C GLY A 277 -8.16 6.17 -0.07
N GLY A 278 -8.88 7.29 -0.06
CA GLY A 278 -8.45 8.50 -0.79
C GLY A 278 -8.77 8.40 -2.29
N HIS A 279 -7.97 9.01 -3.15
CA HIS A 279 -8.20 8.97 -4.59
C HIS A 279 -8.14 7.55 -5.13
N THR A 280 -9.21 7.11 -5.79
CA THR A 280 -9.30 5.78 -6.37
C THR A 280 -10.30 5.73 -7.53
N ASP A 281 -10.02 4.87 -8.52
CA ASP A 281 -10.94 4.50 -9.59
C ASP A 281 -11.78 3.25 -9.23
N ASN A 282 -11.68 2.75 -7.98
CA ASN A 282 -12.37 1.56 -7.48
C ASN A 282 -12.13 0.28 -8.32
N ARG A 283 -10.91 0.10 -8.84
CA ARG A 283 -10.59 -1.01 -9.72
C ARG A 283 -10.41 -2.32 -8.94
N PRO A 284 -10.85 -3.48 -9.46
CA PRO A 284 -10.57 -4.75 -8.82
C PRO A 284 -9.10 -5.15 -8.94
N MET A 285 -8.47 -5.48 -7.81
CA MET A 285 -7.08 -5.96 -7.76
C MET A 285 -6.84 -7.19 -8.64
N ALA A 286 -7.81 -8.12 -8.64
CA ALA A 286 -7.76 -9.37 -9.40
C ALA A 286 -7.62 -9.17 -10.92
N THR A 287 -8.08 -8.03 -11.44
CA THR A 287 -7.94 -7.68 -12.86
C THR A 287 -6.74 -6.79 -13.12
N LEU A 288 -6.39 -5.93 -12.16
CA LEU A 288 -5.41 -4.86 -12.36
C LEU A 288 -3.97 -5.39 -12.31
N VAL A 289 -3.63 -6.18 -11.29
CA VAL A 289 -2.25 -6.68 -11.09
C VAL A 289 -1.78 -7.52 -12.29
N PRO A 290 -2.53 -8.53 -12.79
CA PRO A 290 -2.07 -9.31 -13.95
C PRO A 290 -2.00 -8.48 -15.23
N ALA A 291 -2.81 -7.42 -15.36
CA ALA A 291 -2.76 -6.54 -16.53
C ALA A 291 -1.48 -5.68 -16.54
N PHE A 292 -1.03 -5.20 -15.37
CA PHE A 292 0.23 -4.47 -15.23
C PHE A 292 1.43 -5.37 -15.53
N SER A 293 1.43 -6.61 -15.03
CA SER A 293 2.48 -7.59 -15.36
C SER A 293 2.60 -7.84 -16.85
N ARG A 294 1.47 -8.08 -17.54
CA ARG A 294 1.46 -8.25 -19.01
C ARG A 294 1.97 -7.02 -19.74
N LEU A 295 1.60 -5.82 -19.29
CA LEU A 295 2.06 -4.56 -19.88
C LEU A 295 3.57 -4.38 -19.74
N ARG A 296 4.13 -4.66 -18.56
CA ARG A 296 5.58 -4.65 -18.34
C ARG A 296 6.28 -5.61 -19.30
N ASP A 297 5.78 -6.85 -19.40
CA ASP A 297 6.40 -7.89 -20.21
C ASP A 297 6.33 -7.54 -21.71
N GLU A 298 5.23 -6.90 -22.17
CA GLU A 298 5.09 -6.36 -23.52
C GLU A 298 6.16 -5.29 -23.82
N ILE A 299 6.32 -4.30 -22.93
CA ILE A 299 7.27 -3.20 -23.12
C ILE A 299 8.71 -3.70 -23.03
N ALA A 300 8.98 -4.70 -22.20
CA ALA A 300 10.30 -5.31 -22.04
C ALA A 300 10.86 -5.92 -23.34
N LEU A 301 10.00 -6.28 -24.31
CA LEU A 301 10.43 -6.73 -25.63
C LEU A 301 11.19 -5.65 -26.42
N GLN A 302 10.86 -4.38 -26.20
CA GLN A 302 11.49 -3.24 -26.87
C GLN A 302 12.48 -2.52 -25.96
N VAL A 303 12.24 -2.53 -24.66
CA VAL A 303 13.06 -1.85 -23.64
C VAL A 303 13.43 -2.89 -22.57
N PRO A 304 14.51 -3.68 -22.77
CA PRO A 304 14.82 -4.82 -21.91
C PRO A 304 14.97 -4.48 -20.42
N ALA A 305 15.40 -3.26 -20.08
CA ALA A 305 15.48 -2.78 -18.70
C ALA A 305 14.12 -2.80 -17.98
N THR A 306 13.01 -2.61 -18.72
CA THR A 306 11.65 -2.66 -18.17
C THR A 306 11.29 -4.04 -17.62
N GLY A 307 11.92 -5.12 -18.11
CA GLY A 307 11.71 -6.47 -17.58
C GLY A 307 12.14 -6.63 -16.12
N ARG A 308 12.94 -5.69 -15.58
CA ARG A 308 13.35 -5.67 -14.16
C ARG A 308 12.39 -4.88 -13.26
N VAL A 309 11.45 -4.14 -13.85
CA VAL A 309 10.47 -3.36 -13.08
C VAL A 309 9.55 -4.33 -12.34
N ARG A 310 9.41 -4.14 -11.03
CA ARG A 310 8.53 -4.98 -10.21
C ARG A 310 7.12 -4.43 -10.19
N ILE A 311 6.14 -5.32 -10.11
CA ILE A 311 4.73 -4.99 -10.09
C ILE A 311 4.21 -5.20 -8.67
N GLY A 312 3.91 -4.11 -7.99
CA GLY A 312 3.30 -4.14 -6.67
C GLY A 312 1.77 -4.16 -6.72
N ALA A 313 1.15 -4.54 -5.61
CA ALA A 313 -0.30 -4.41 -5.41
C ALA A 313 -0.64 -3.46 -4.26
N ALA A 314 -1.62 -2.58 -4.46
CA ALA A 314 -2.20 -1.74 -3.42
C ALA A 314 -3.73 -1.74 -3.51
N GLY A 315 -4.41 -1.39 -2.41
CA GLY A 315 -5.87 -1.33 -2.35
C GLY A 315 -6.51 -2.65 -1.90
N GLY A 316 -7.44 -2.58 -0.93
CA GLY A 316 -8.10 -3.76 -0.35
C GLY A 316 -7.24 -4.63 0.58
N LEU A 317 -5.97 -4.26 0.81
CA LEU A 317 -5.02 -5.06 1.59
C LEU A 317 -5.09 -4.72 3.09
N GLY A 318 -6.05 -5.33 3.78
CA GLY A 318 -6.23 -5.18 5.23
C GLY A 318 -6.09 -6.48 6.03
N THR A 319 -5.91 -7.62 5.36
CA THR A 319 -5.89 -8.94 6.01
C THR A 319 -4.82 -9.85 5.41
N PRO A 320 -4.37 -10.87 6.16
CA PRO A 320 -3.52 -11.94 5.64
C PRO A 320 -3.98 -12.56 4.33
N ASP A 321 -5.28 -12.86 4.21
CA ASP A 321 -5.85 -13.50 3.03
C ASP A 321 -5.78 -12.59 1.80
N ALA A 322 -6.01 -11.28 1.98
CA ALA A 322 -5.90 -10.30 0.90
C ALA A 322 -4.45 -10.18 0.39
N ILE A 323 -3.47 -10.21 1.29
CA ILE A 323 -2.04 -10.22 0.93
C ILE A 323 -1.69 -11.52 0.18
N CYS A 324 -2.13 -12.67 0.68
CA CYS A 324 -1.92 -13.95 0.00
C CYS A 324 -2.56 -13.96 -1.40
N ALA A 325 -3.72 -13.34 -1.58
CA ALA A 325 -4.37 -13.20 -2.88
C ALA A 325 -3.57 -12.30 -3.83
N ALA A 326 -3.02 -11.17 -3.36
CA ALA A 326 -2.15 -10.31 -4.15
C ALA A 326 -0.90 -11.05 -4.65
N LEU A 327 -0.23 -11.80 -3.76
CA LEU A 327 0.92 -12.62 -4.11
C LEU A 327 0.56 -13.71 -5.13
N ALA A 328 -0.60 -14.35 -4.98
CA ALA A 328 -1.10 -15.35 -5.93
C ALA A 328 -1.43 -14.76 -7.32
N LEU A 329 -1.74 -13.46 -7.41
CA LEU A 329 -1.91 -12.74 -8.67
C LEU A 329 -0.59 -12.36 -9.34
N GLY A 330 0.55 -12.59 -8.68
CA GLY A 330 1.88 -12.29 -9.20
C GLY A 330 2.46 -10.95 -8.73
N ALA A 331 1.96 -10.38 -7.63
CA ALA A 331 2.56 -9.18 -7.05
C ALA A 331 3.95 -9.46 -6.47
N ASP A 332 4.93 -8.64 -6.84
CA ASP A 332 6.31 -8.69 -6.35
C ASP A 332 6.45 -8.12 -4.93
N TYR A 333 5.59 -7.16 -4.59
CA TYR A 333 5.48 -6.53 -3.28
C TYR A 333 4.04 -6.04 -3.06
N PHE A 334 3.71 -5.64 -1.84
CA PHE A 334 2.38 -5.15 -1.51
C PHE A 334 2.41 -3.90 -0.63
N VAL A 335 1.42 -3.02 -0.82
CA VAL A 335 1.37 -1.70 -0.18
C VAL A 335 0.15 -1.59 0.73
N ILE A 336 0.39 -1.20 1.98
CA ILE A 336 -0.64 -1.00 3.00
C ILE A 336 -0.82 0.50 3.26
N GLY A 337 -2.07 0.96 3.21
CA GLY A 337 -2.47 2.36 3.39
C GLY A 337 -3.41 2.53 4.57
N SER A 338 -4.73 2.39 4.35
CA SER A 338 -5.77 2.71 5.34
C SER A 338 -5.48 2.17 6.75
N VAL A 339 -5.04 0.90 6.87
CA VAL A 339 -4.71 0.28 8.17
C VAL A 339 -3.70 1.10 8.96
N HIS A 340 -2.66 1.63 8.32
CA HIS A 340 -1.62 2.40 8.99
C HIS A 340 -2.11 3.73 9.55
N GLN A 341 -3.16 4.33 8.98
CA GLN A 341 -3.76 5.56 9.53
C GLN A 341 -4.40 5.32 10.90
N ALA A 342 -4.81 4.08 11.22
CA ALA A 342 -5.33 3.74 12.54
C ALA A 342 -4.21 3.47 13.57
N CYS A 343 -2.94 3.45 13.16
CA CYS A 343 -1.82 3.23 14.06
C CYS A 343 -1.43 4.52 14.80
N VAL A 344 -0.97 4.36 16.03
CA VAL A 344 -0.63 5.47 16.95
C VAL A 344 0.50 6.36 16.43
N GLU A 345 1.39 5.83 15.59
CA GLU A 345 2.49 6.58 14.97
C GLU A 345 2.02 7.46 13.80
N SER A 346 0.80 7.27 13.28
CA SER A 346 0.28 8.10 12.20
C SER A 346 0.09 9.54 12.65
N GLY A 347 0.32 10.50 11.74
CA GLY A 347 0.08 11.93 11.95
C GLY A 347 -1.40 12.32 12.00
N SER A 348 -2.30 11.37 12.27
CA SER A 348 -3.72 11.62 12.45
C SER A 348 -4.06 11.90 13.92
N SER A 349 -5.28 12.36 14.21
CA SER A 349 -5.72 12.59 15.59
C SER A 349 -6.18 11.29 16.27
N ASP A 350 -6.17 11.28 17.60
CA ASP A 350 -6.69 10.15 18.40
C ASP A 350 -8.17 9.88 18.14
N VAL A 351 -8.93 10.95 17.85
CA VAL A 351 -10.35 10.86 17.49
C VAL A 351 -10.52 10.10 16.17
N VAL A 352 -9.73 10.45 15.15
CA VAL A 352 -9.75 9.75 13.86
C VAL A 352 -9.31 8.29 14.01
N ARG A 353 -8.23 8.00 14.75
CA ARG A 353 -7.80 6.62 15.03
C ARG A 353 -8.91 5.79 15.67
N SER A 354 -9.63 6.37 16.62
CA SER A 354 -10.78 5.72 17.27
C SER A 354 -11.93 5.47 16.30
N MET A 355 -12.22 6.43 15.41
CA MET A 355 -13.25 6.25 14.36
C MET A 355 -12.85 5.16 13.36
N LEU A 356 -11.59 5.11 12.94
CA LEU A 356 -11.07 4.08 12.04
C LEU A 356 -11.12 2.69 12.67
N ALA A 357 -10.81 2.56 13.96
CA ALA A 357 -10.87 1.29 14.68
C ALA A 357 -12.30 0.74 14.83
N ALA A 358 -13.32 1.60 14.75
CA ALA A 358 -14.72 1.22 14.82
C ALA A 358 -15.36 0.93 13.45
N ALA A 359 -14.65 1.18 12.34
CA ALA A 359 -15.21 1.06 11.00
C ALA A 359 -15.42 -0.41 10.60
N GLY A 360 -16.57 -0.72 9.99
CA GLY A 360 -16.81 -1.97 9.28
C GLY A 360 -16.46 -1.88 7.78
N PRO A 361 -16.43 -3.02 7.05
CA PRO A 361 -16.07 -3.03 5.62
C PRO A 361 -16.99 -2.20 4.72
N ALA A 362 -18.25 -1.99 5.14
CA ALA A 362 -19.25 -1.21 4.42
C ALA A 362 -19.31 0.27 4.83
N ASP A 363 -18.46 0.70 5.76
CA ASP A 363 -18.48 2.05 6.35
C ASP A 363 -17.65 3.06 5.55
N VAL A 364 -17.59 2.88 4.23
CA VAL A 364 -16.91 3.80 3.32
C VAL A 364 -17.86 4.32 2.24
N ILE A 365 -17.53 5.46 1.66
CA ILE A 365 -18.32 6.10 0.61
C ILE A 365 -17.41 6.90 -0.32
N MET A 366 -17.73 6.94 -1.61
CA MET A 366 -17.12 7.90 -2.54
C MET A 366 -17.69 9.29 -2.30
N ALA A 367 -16.83 10.30 -2.17
CA ALA A 367 -17.17 11.70 -1.98
C ALA A 367 -16.35 12.60 -2.92
N PRO A 368 -16.86 13.78 -3.31
CA PRO A 368 -16.11 14.72 -4.13
C PRO A 368 -14.76 15.08 -3.49
N ALA A 369 -13.71 15.06 -4.30
CA ALA A 369 -12.39 15.50 -3.90
C ALA A 369 -12.30 17.04 -3.88
N SER A 370 -11.40 17.60 -3.05
CA SER A 370 -11.17 19.04 -3.00
C SER A 370 -10.35 19.52 -4.20
N ASP A 371 -9.33 18.75 -4.53
CA ASP A 371 -8.58 18.85 -5.77
C ASP A 371 -9.43 18.31 -6.93
N MET A 372 -9.40 19.02 -8.06
CA MET A 372 -10.19 18.69 -9.25
C MET A 372 -11.71 18.54 -8.97
N PHE A 373 -12.23 19.24 -7.95
CA PHE A 373 -13.66 19.26 -7.60
C PHE A 373 -14.52 19.61 -8.82
N GLU A 374 -14.08 20.61 -9.58
CA GLU A 374 -14.75 21.12 -10.78
C GLU A 374 -14.83 20.06 -11.90
N MET A 375 -13.91 19.10 -11.92
CA MET A 375 -13.88 17.97 -12.87
C MET A 375 -14.71 16.77 -12.40
N GLY A 376 -15.30 16.85 -11.19
CA GLY A 376 -16.10 15.77 -10.63
C GLY A 376 -15.29 14.56 -10.17
N VAL A 377 -14.02 14.74 -9.83
CA VAL A 377 -13.18 13.69 -9.25
C VAL A 377 -13.70 13.34 -7.84
N HIS A 378 -13.65 12.05 -7.52
CA HIS A 378 -14.08 11.53 -6.23
C HIS A 378 -12.92 10.80 -5.53
N LEU A 379 -13.05 10.66 -4.22
CA LEU A 379 -12.17 9.91 -3.34
C LEU A 379 -12.99 9.07 -2.36
N GLN A 380 -12.41 8.00 -1.85
CA GLN A 380 -13.06 7.09 -0.90
C GLN A 380 -12.74 7.50 0.54
N VAL A 381 -13.79 7.73 1.32
CA VAL A 381 -13.70 8.21 2.70
C VAL A 381 -14.52 7.36 3.66
N LEU A 382 -14.20 7.47 4.94
CA LEU A 382 -15.03 6.93 6.01
C LEU A 382 -16.41 7.60 5.97
N ARG A 383 -17.45 6.77 6.02
CA ARG A 383 -18.85 7.18 6.08
C ARG A 383 -19.36 7.26 7.51
N SER A 384 -18.93 6.33 8.37
CA SER A 384 -19.48 6.19 9.71
C SER A 384 -18.84 7.16 10.71
N GLY A 385 -19.68 7.81 11.53
CA GLY A 385 -19.24 8.79 12.53
C GLY A 385 -18.94 10.21 12.00
N THR A 386 -19.11 10.45 10.69
CA THR A 386 -18.94 11.76 10.04
C THR A 386 -20.05 11.98 8.99
N LEU A 387 -20.38 13.24 8.70
CA LEU A 387 -21.31 13.65 7.64
C LEU A 387 -20.59 14.26 6.43
N PHE A 388 -19.25 14.25 6.40
CA PHE A 388 -18.46 14.80 5.30
C PHE A 388 -18.91 14.26 3.93
N GLY A 389 -19.02 12.94 3.76
CA GLY A 389 -19.36 12.34 2.47
C GLY A 389 -20.69 12.84 1.88
N PRO A 390 -21.81 12.75 2.62
CA PRO A 390 -23.09 13.34 2.21
C PRO A 390 -23.02 14.87 1.97
N ARG A 391 -22.31 15.61 2.83
CA ARG A 391 -22.17 17.08 2.71
C ARG A 391 -21.38 17.48 1.46
N ALA A 392 -20.27 16.81 1.17
CA ALA A 392 -19.47 17.02 -0.02
C ALA A 392 -20.27 16.71 -1.30
N LYS A 393 -21.05 15.62 -1.31
CA LYS A 393 -21.97 15.32 -2.44
C LYS A 393 -22.99 16.43 -2.66
N LYS A 394 -23.54 17.01 -1.58
CA LYS A 394 -24.47 18.13 -1.69
C LYS A 394 -23.81 19.37 -2.30
N LEU A 395 -22.56 19.67 -1.92
CA LEU A 395 -21.80 20.76 -2.55
C LEU A 395 -21.62 20.54 -4.06
N LEU A 396 -21.29 19.32 -4.49
CA LEU A 396 -21.17 19.01 -5.92
C LEU A 396 -22.52 19.10 -6.66
N GLU A 397 -23.60 18.67 -6.04
CA GLU A 397 -24.96 18.82 -6.58
C GLU A 397 -25.31 20.30 -6.80
N LEU A 398 -25.06 21.15 -5.79
CA LEU A 398 -25.28 22.59 -5.91
C LEU A 398 -24.39 23.22 -6.99
N TYR A 399 -23.11 22.83 -7.03
CA TYR A 399 -22.17 23.32 -8.04
C TYR A 399 -22.60 22.98 -9.47
N ARG A 400 -23.25 21.83 -9.69
CA ARG A 400 -23.74 21.42 -11.01
C ARG A 400 -25.06 22.09 -11.40
N ASN A 401 -25.90 22.42 -10.43
CA ASN A 401 -27.24 22.92 -10.66
C ASN A 401 -27.33 24.45 -10.76
N TYR A 402 -26.31 25.17 -10.29
CA TYR A 402 -26.29 26.64 -10.25
C TYR A 402 -24.99 27.18 -10.84
N ASN A 403 -25.03 28.39 -11.43
CA ASN A 403 -23.86 29.03 -12.04
C ASN A 403 -23.18 30.06 -11.13
N SER A 404 -23.75 30.37 -9.97
CA SER A 404 -23.18 31.28 -8.97
C SER A 404 -23.78 31.02 -7.58
N LEU A 405 -23.14 31.55 -6.54
CA LEU A 405 -23.66 31.50 -5.16
C LEU A 405 -25.02 32.22 -5.03
N ASP A 406 -25.22 33.32 -5.76
CA ASP A 406 -26.47 34.11 -5.74
C ASP A 406 -27.68 33.36 -6.33
N GLN A 407 -27.44 32.35 -7.17
CA GLN A 407 -28.51 31.56 -7.78
C GLN A 407 -29.00 30.42 -6.87
N ILE A 408 -28.26 30.11 -5.80
CA ILE A 408 -28.66 29.07 -4.86
C ILE A 408 -29.89 29.55 -4.06
N PRO A 409 -30.96 28.74 -3.91
CA PRO A 409 -32.14 29.12 -3.15
C PRO A 409 -31.78 29.56 -1.73
N ALA A 410 -32.39 30.66 -1.26
CA ALA A 410 -32.06 31.25 0.05
C ALA A 410 -32.16 30.26 1.23
N ALA A 411 -33.12 29.32 1.17
CA ALA A 411 -33.25 28.27 2.17
C ALA A 411 -32.04 27.30 2.20
N GLU A 412 -31.48 26.97 1.03
CA GLU A 412 -30.28 26.14 0.93
C GLU A 412 -29.03 26.92 1.36
N CYS A 413 -28.91 28.20 1.00
CA CYS A 413 -27.83 29.06 1.51
C CYS A 413 -27.83 29.14 3.03
N ALA A 414 -28.98 29.41 3.65
CA ALA A 414 -29.10 29.48 5.11
C ALA A 414 -28.69 28.15 5.79
N ARG A 415 -28.96 27.01 5.15
CA ARG A 415 -28.51 25.69 5.64
C ARG A 415 -27.01 25.51 5.49
N LEU A 416 -26.41 25.91 4.38
CA LEU A 416 -24.96 25.86 4.20
C LEU A 416 -24.26 26.71 5.27
N GLU A 417 -24.70 27.94 5.48
CA GLU A 417 -24.13 28.86 6.48
C GLU A 417 -24.24 28.31 7.90
N LYS A 418 -25.40 27.73 8.25
CA LYS A 418 -25.65 27.19 9.59
C LYS A 418 -24.97 25.84 9.84
N ASP A 419 -25.19 24.87 8.96
CA ASP A 419 -24.91 23.46 9.23
C ASP A 419 -23.54 23.02 8.69
N LEU A 420 -22.97 23.74 7.71
CA LEU A 420 -21.76 23.35 7.00
C LEU A 420 -20.60 24.33 7.27
N PHE A 421 -20.73 25.57 6.79
CA PHE A 421 -19.70 26.59 6.93
C PHE A 421 -19.61 27.10 8.38
N ARG A 422 -20.75 27.15 9.08
CA ARG A 422 -20.92 27.76 10.42
C ARG A 422 -20.53 29.23 10.47
N MET A 423 -20.67 29.90 9.33
CA MET A 423 -20.46 31.33 9.13
C MET A 423 -21.13 31.76 7.81
N PRO A 424 -21.40 33.06 7.62
CA PRO A 424 -21.92 33.56 6.36
C PRO A 424 -21.01 33.24 5.18
N ILE A 425 -21.58 32.95 4.01
CA ILE A 425 -20.83 32.61 2.79
C ILE A 425 -19.85 33.72 2.41
N ASP A 426 -20.23 34.98 2.60
CA ASP A 426 -19.35 36.14 2.35
C ASP A 426 -18.07 36.07 3.18
N GLN A 427 -18.15 35.62 4.44
CA GLN A 427 -16.98 35.47 5.30
C GLN A 427 -16.09 34.31 4.83
N VAL A 428 -16.69 33.21 4.37
CA VAL A 428 -15.95 32.09 3.75
C VAL A 428 -15.18 32.60 2.53
N TRP A 429 -15.83 33.36 1.66
CA TRP A 429 -15.19 33.94 0.48
C TRP A 429 -14.01 34.86 0.86
N GLN A 430 -14.15 35.73 1.86
CA GLN A 430 -13.03 36.58 2.30
C GLN A 430 -11.84 35.76 2.79
N GLN A 431 -12.06 34.70 3.58
CA GLN A 431 -10.97 33.82 4.02
C GLN A 431 -10.30 33.11 2.85
N THR A 432 -11.09 32.55 1.94
CA THR A 432 -10.59 31.88 0.72
C THR A 432 -9.79 32.84 -0.16
N ARG A 433 -10.28 34.08 -0.33
CA ARG A 433 -9.58 35.13 -1.08
C ARG A 433 -8.24 35.47 -0.44
N SER A 434 -8.19 35.67 0.87
CA SER A 434 -6.94 35.95 1.59
C SER A 434 -5.93 34.80 1.47
N PHE A 435 -6.39 33.56 1.50
CA PHE A 435 -5.55 32.38 1.32
C PHE A 435 -4.91 32.32 -0.08
N PHE A 436 -5.71 32.48 -1.14
CA PHE A 436 -5.20 32.41 -2.51
C PHE A 436 -4.34 33.61 -2.90
N LEU A 437 -4.60 34.81 -2.37
CA LEU A 437 -3.75 35.98 -2.63
C LEU A 437 -2.29 35.79 -2.16
N GLN A 438 -2.03 34.90 -1.20
CA GLN A 438 -0.67 34.62 -0.71
C GLN A 438 0.02 33.48 -1.47
N ARG A 439 -0.75 32.60 -2.14
CA ARG A 439 -0.25 31.37 -2.75
C ARG A 439 -0.34 31.38 -4.28
N GLU A 440 -1.52 31.68 -4.80
CA GLU A 440 -1.84 31.65 -6.23
C GLU A 440 -2.87 32.75 -6.57
N PRO A 441 -2.44 34.02 -6.71
CA PRO A 441 -3.34 35.16 -6.94
C PRO A 441 -4.24 35.02 -8.17
N ALA A 442 -3.79 34.26 -9.18
CA ALA A 442 -4.55 34.01 -10.42
C ALA A 442 -5.93 33.36 -10.17
N GLN A 443 -6.08 32.56 -9.10
CA GLN A 443 -7.39 31.98 -8.73
C GLN A 443 -8.41 33.06 -8.34
N VAL A 444 -7.97 34.10 -7.64
CA VAL A 444 -8.83 35.22 -7.21
C VAL A 444 -9.18 36.10 -8.42
N GLU A 445 -8.22 36.36 -9.30
CA GLU A 445 -8.46 37.10 -10.54
C GLU A 445 -9.53 36.42 -11.40
N ARG A 446 -9.42 35.09 -11.56
CA ARG A 446 -10.43 34.30 -12.27
C ARG A 446 -11.78 34.34 -11.58
N ALA A 447 -11.83 34.16 -10.26
CA ALA A 447 -13.08 34.14 -9.50
C ALA A 447 -13.86 35.48 -9.58
N ASN A 448 -13.16 36.61 -9.73
CA ASN A 448 -13.81 37.91 -9.95
C ASN A 448 -14.49 38.02 -11.33
N GLN A 449 -14.10 37.20 -12.30
CA GLN A 449 -14.65 37.20 -13.66
C GLN A 449 -15.62 36.03 -13.90
N ASP A 450 -15.53 34.98 -13.08
CA ASP A 450 -16.26 33.73 -13.20
C ASP A 450 -16.93 33.38 -11.85
N PRO A 451 -18.20 33.76 -11.66
CA PRO A 451 -18.95 33.46 -10.43
C PRO A 451 -19.10 31.96 -10.14
N HIS A 452 -19.01 31.11 -11.17
CA HIS A 452 -19.05 29.66 -11.00
C HIS A 452 -17.76 29.15 -10.38
N HIS A 453 -16.62 29.70 -10.83
CA HIS A 453 -15.32 29.44 -10.20
C HIS A 453 -15.24 29.99 -8.77
N GLN A 454 -15.79 31.18 -8.49
CA GLN A 454 -15.89 31.68 -7.11
C GLN A 454 -16.65 30.70 -6.21
N MET A 455 -17.79 30.19 -6.69
CA MET A 455 -18.56 29.16 -5.98
C MET A 455 -17.73 27.89 -5.72
N ALA A 456 -16.96 27.41 -6.71
CA ALA A 456 -16.06 26.28 -6.52
C ALA A 456 -15.03 26.54 -5.41
N LEU A 457 -14.39 27.71 -5.38
CA LEU A 457 -13.40 28.05 -4.36
C LEU A 457 -14.02 28.10 -2.96
N VAL A 458 -15.25 28.63 -2.81
CA VAL A 458 -15.98 28.62 -1.54
C VAL A 458 -16.32 27.20 -1.09
N PHE A 459 -16.71 26.32 -2.00
CA PHE A 459 -17.00 24.92 -1.65
C PHE A 459 -15.73 24.15 -1.30
N ARG A 460 -14.64 24.40 -2.03
CA ARG A 460 -13.30 23.83 -1.77
C ARG A 460 -12.71 24.25 -0.43
N TRP A 461 -13.12 25.39 0.13
CA TRP A 461 -12.77 25.76 1.52
C TRP A 461 -13.21 24.67 2.51
N TYR A 462 -14.46 24.20 2.41
CA TYR A 462 -14.97 23.14 3.28
C TYR A 462 -14.26 21.82 3.00
N LEU A 463 -14.14 21.45 1.71
CA LEU A 463 -13.51 20.20 1.32
C LEU A 463 -12.04 20.14 1.75
N GLY A 464 -11.29 21.23 1.64
CA GLY A 464 -9.89 21.31 2.10
C GLY A 464 -9.78 21.25 3.63
N LEU A 465 -10.48 22.12 4.35
CA LEU A 465 -10.38 22.19 5.81
C LEU A 465 -10.93 20.95 6.51
N SER A 466 -11.85 20.20 5.89
CA SER A 466 -12.38 18.95 6.46
C SER A 466 -11.32 17.89 6.73
N SER A 467 -10.25 17.85 5.91
CA SER A 467 -9.08 17.01 6.17
C SER A 467 -8.20 17.56 7.30
N GLU A 468 -8.03 18.89 7.36
CA GLU A 468 -7.24 19.55 8.41
C GLU A 468 -7.88 19.37 9.80
N TRP A 469 -9.19 19.59 9.91
CA TRP A 469 -9.95 19.37 11.14
C TRP A 469 -9.82 17.94 11.66
N ALA A 470 -9.83 16.96 10.75
CA ALA A 470 -9.63 15.56 11.10
C ALA A 470 -8.22 15.30 11.65
N ASN A 471 -7.20 15.85 10.98
CA ASN A 471 -5.80 15.67 11.37
C ASN A 471 -5.46 16.35 12.70
N CYS A 472 -5.93 17.58 12.93
CA CYS A 472 -5.71 18.28 14.20
C CYS A 472 -6.64 17.82 15.34
N GLY A 473 -7.73 17.11 15.01
CA GLY A 473 -8.66 16.60 16.00
C GLY A 473 -9.60 17.66 16.58
N ASP A 474 -10.01 18.64 15.77
CA ASP A 474 -10.96 19.69 16.18
C ASP A 474 -12.32 19.06 16.54
N LEU A 475 -12.63 19.01 17.83
CA LEU A 475 -13.84 18.36 18.35
C LEU A 475 -15.12 19.08 17.93
N GLU A 476 -15.09 20.38 17.66
CA GLU A 476 -16.25 21.12 17.19
C GLU A 476 -16.62 20.73 15.75
N ARG A 477 -15.63 20.28 14.98
CA ARG A 477 -15.75 19.88 13.58
C ARG A 477 -15.79 18.37 13.36
N LYS A 478 -15.96 17.54 14.41
CA LYS A 478 -15.97 16.06 14.30
C LYS A 478 -16.90 15.50 13.21
N LEU A 479 -18.11 16.05 13.06
CA LEU A 479 -19.06 15.60 12.02
C LEU A 479 -18.66 16.02 10.60
N ASP A 480 -17.64 16.86 10.47
CA ASP A 480 -17.11 17.38 9.21
C ASP A 480 -15.79 16.73 8.83
N TYR A 481 -15.29 15.77 9.59
CA TYR A 481 -14.01 15.13 9.30
C TYR A 481 -14.04 14.38 7.97
N GLN A 482 -13.12 14.74 7.09
CA GLN A 482 -12.76 13.95 5.92
C GLN A 482 -11.63 12.99 6.30
N ILE A 483 -11.93 11.70 6.28
CA ILE A 483 -10.98 10.64 6.64
C ILE A 483 -10.87 9.69 5.46
N TRP A 484 -9.73 9.70 4.78
CA TRP A 484 -9.48 8.85 3.62
C TRP A 484 -9.34 7.39 4.04
N CYS A 485 -10.30 6.56 3.67
CA CYS A 485 -10.39 5.20 4.19
C CYS A 485 -11.06 4.30 3.17
N GLY A 486 -10.44 3.16 2.87
CA GLY A 486 -11.02 2.11 2.03
C GLY A 486 -11.53 0.93 2.86
N PRO A 487 -12.21 -0.05 2.23
CA PRO A 487 -12.80 -1.20 2.91
C PRO A 487 -11.76 -2.10 3.62
N ALA A 488 -10.48 -1.96 3.25
CA ALA A 488 -9.35 -2.62 3.93
C ALA A 488 -9.32 -2.35 5.44
N MET A 489 -9.70 -1.15 5.90
CA MET A 489 -9.77 -0.85 7.34
C MET A 489 -10.80 -1.71 8.04
N GLY A 490 -12.01 -1.81 7.48
CA GLY A 490 -13.07 -2.63 8.05
C GLY A 490 -12.74 -4.11 8.05
N ALA A 491 -12.12 -4.60 6.96
CA ALA A 491 -11.64 -5.98 6.90
C ALA A 491 -10.56 -6.27 7.97
N PHE A 492 -9.64 -5.32 8.19
CA PHE A 492 -8.65 -5.40 9.27
C PHE A 492 -9.30 -5.42 10.65
N ASN A 493 -10.33 -4.60 10.88
CA ASN A 493 -11.05 -4.57 12.16
C ASN A 493 -11.81 -5.89 12.43
N GLU A 494 -12.41 -6.50 11.40
CA GLU A 494 -13.00 -7.85 11.54
C GLU A 494 -11.95 -8.90 11.87
N TRP A 495 -10.80 -8.87 11.18
CA TRP A 495 -9.70 -9.81 11.41
C TRP A 495 -9.09 -9.67 12.81
N THR A 496 -9.01 -8.45 13.35
CA THR A 496 -8.39 -8.16 14.65
C THR A 496 -9.34 -8.22 15.84
N ARG A 497 -10.63 -8.49 15.63
CA ARG A 497 -11.64 -8.57 16.69
C ARG A 497 -11.27 -9.61 17.76
N GLY A 498 -11.39 -9.23 19.02
CA GLY A 498 -11.01 -10.03 20.18
C GLY A 498 -9.51 -10.14 20.43
N SER A 499 -8.67 -9.51 19.59
CA SER A 499 -7.21 -9.51 19.74
C SER A 499 -6.71 -8.22 20.41
N TRP A 500 -5.41 -8.16 20.70
CA TRP A 500 -4.81 -6.93 21.22
C TRP A 500 -4.76 -5.79 20.19
N LEU A 501 -4.98 -6.05 18.90
CA LEU A 501 -5.01 -5.01 17.85
C LEU A 501 -6.41 -4.38 17.69
N GLU A 502 -7.43 -4.90 18.38
CA GLU A 502 -8.79 -4.34 18.31
C GLU A 502 -8.80 -2.89 18.79
N ALA A 503 -8.19 -2.62 19.96
CA ALA A 503 -8.13 -1.29 20.54
C ALA A 503 -7.19 -0.35 19.75
N PRO A 504 -7.58 0.91 19.49
CA PRO A 504 -6.75 1.83 18.71
C PRO A 504 -5.41 2.14 19.39
N GLY A 505 -5.38 2.28 20.72
CA GLY A 505 -4.16 2.63 21.47
C GLY A 505 -3.06 1.56 21.49
N THR A 506 -3.37 0.34 21.04
CA THR A 506 -2.44 -0.79 20.96
C THR A 506 -2.01 -1.09 19.52
N ARG A 507 -2.51 -0.35 18.52
CA ARG A 507 -2.09 -0.46 17.12
C ARG A 507 -0.76 0.25 16.90
N ARG A 508 0.34 -0.41 17.26
CA ARG A 508 1.69 -0.02 16.85
C ARG A 508 1.92 -0.46 15.42
N VAL A 509 2.38 0.43 14.56
CA VAL A 509 2.54 0.14 13.12
C VAL A 509 3.46 -1.07 12.85
N ALA A 510 4.51 -1.24 13.66
CA ALA A 510 5.39 -2.40 13.58
C ALA A 510 4.69 -3.72 13.96
N ASP A 511 3.87 -3.71 15.02
CA ASP A 511 3.11 -4.90 15.45
C ASP A 511 2.07 -5.30 14.41
N VAL A 512 1.39 -4.31 13.81
CA VAL A 512 0.44 -4.50 12.73
C VAL A 512 1.12 -5.14 11.52
N ALA A 513 2.26 -4.61 11.08
CA ALA A 513 3.00 -5.15 9.95
C ALA A 513 3.47 -6.60 10.21
N ARG A 514 4.00 -6.89 11.40
CA ARG A 514 4.41 -8.25 11.80
C ARG A 514 3.24 -9.21 11.82
N ALA A 515 2.11 -8.81 12.38
CA ALA A 515 0.91 -9.66 12.46
C ALA A 515 0.37 -9.98 11.06
N LEU A 516 0.34 -8.98 10.15
CA LEU A 516 -0.07 -9.17 8.76
C LEU A 516 0.88 -10.12 8.00
N LEU A 517 2.21 -9.93 8.13
CA LEU A 517 3.22 -10.79 7.50
C LEU A 517 3.13 -12.24 8.02
N GLN A 518 3.04 -12.42 9.34
CA GLN A 518 2.90 -13.73 9.97
C GLN A 518 1.64 -14.44 9.48
N GLY A 519 0.50 -13.74 9.52
CA GLY A 519 -0.76 -14.29 9.05
C GLY A 519 -0.71 -14.65 7.56
N ALA A 520 -0.08 -13.80 6.73
CA ALA A 520 0.02 -14.02 5.29
C ALA A 520 0.85 -15.27 4.98
N ALA A 521 1.96 -15.48 5.69
CA ALA A 521 2.77 -16.70 5.57
C ALA A 521 2.00 -17.96 5.96
N ILE A 522 1.26 -17.92 7.07
CA ILE A 522 0.37 -19.02 7.52
C ILE A 522 -0.72 -19.29 6.47
N SER A 523 -1.31 -18.24 5.91
CA SER A 523 -2.36 -18.35 4.89
C SER A 523 -1.83 -18.95 3.59
N ALA A 524 -0.62 -18.56 3.18
CA ALA A 524 0.07 -19.13 2.02
C ALA A 524 0.38 -20.62 2.23
N ARG A 525 0.90 -20.99 3.40
CA ARG A 525 1.13 -22.38 3.80
C ARG A 525 -0.14 -23.21 3.75
N HIS A 526 -1.23 -22.69 4.30
CA HIS A 526 -2.52 -23.37 4.26
C HIS A 526 -3.01 -23.57 2.82
N ALA A 527 -2.93 -22.54 1.99
CA ALA A 527 -3.29 -22.65 0.57
C ALA A 527 -2.43 -23.68 -0.17
N HIS A 528 -1.14 -23.80 0.18
CA HIS A 528 -0.25 -24.82 -0.37
C HIS A 528 -0.66 -26.24 0.05
N LEU A 529 -1.02 -26.46 1.31
CA LEU A 529 -1.49 -27.76 1.80
C LEU A 529 -2.83 -28.17 1.17
N LEU A 530 -3.77 -27.23 0.98
CA LEU A 530 -5.01 -27.49 0.27
C LEU A 530 -4.75 -27.98 -1.17
N ARG A 531 -3.79 -27.37 -1.88
CA ARG A 531 -3.41 -27.79 -3.25
C ARG A 531 -2.77 -29.17 -3.30
N GLN A 532 -2.29 -29.69 -2.18
CA GLN A 532 -1.76 -31.04 -2.04
C GLN A 532 -2.85 -32.07 -1.65
N GLY A 533 -4.11 -31.65 -1.51
CA GLY A 533 -5.22 -32.55 -1.22
C GLY A 533 -5.49 -32.76 0.28
N LEU A 534 -4.89 -31.96 1.17
CA LEU A 534 -5.31 -31.93 2.58
C LEU A 534 -6.67 -31.25 2.73
N VAL A 535 -7.48 -31.78 3.64
CA VAL A 535 -8.81 -31.28 3.95
C VAL A 535 -8.86 -30.83 5.41
N PHE A 536 -9.04 -29.53 5.61
CA PHE A 536 -9.12 -28.92 6.93
C PHE A 536 -10.58 -28.74 7.38
N PRO A 537 -10.95 -29.21 8.58
CA PRO A 537 -12.21 -28.85 9.20
C PRO A 537 -12.36 -27.32 9.30
N ARG A 538 -13.60 -26.84 9.25
CA ARG A 538 -13.86 -25.40 9.42
C ARG A 538 -13.29 -24.92 10.76
N GLY A 539 -12.46 -23.87 10.70
CA GLY A 539 -11.84 -23.27 11.88
C GLY A 539 -10.70 -24.08 12.51
N SER A 540 -10.17 -25.11 11.84
CA SER A 540 -9.05 -25.90 12.40
C SER A 540 -7.70 -25.19 12.35
N ILE A 541 -7.57 -24.14 11.53
CA ILE A 541 -6.39 -23.28 11.48
C ILE A 541 -6.79 -21.93 12.01
N ASP A 542 -6.18 -21.56 13.14
CA ASP A 542 -6.30 -20.23 13.68
C ASP A 542 -5.55 -19.25 12.77
N ARG A 543 -6.26 -18.24 12.27
CA ARG A 543 -5.69 -17.15 11.49
C ARG A 543 -5.86 -15.81 12.17
N SER A 544 -6.26 -15.80 13.45
CA SER A 544 -6.29 -14.59 14.25
C SER A 544 -4.88 -13.99 14.36
N PRO A 545 -4.76 -12.68 14.64
CA PRO A 545 -3.47 -12.07 14.86
C PRO A 545 -2.69 -12.81 15.94
N VAL A 546 -1.39 -13.05 15.71
CA VAL A 546 -0.47 -13.63 16.70
C VAL A 546 0.63 -12.61 17.03
N ARG A 547 0.93 -12.43 18.32
CA ARG A 547 2.04 -11.57 18.74
C ARG A 547 3.36 -12.22 18.35
N VAL A 548 4.12 -11.56 17.49
CA VAL A 548 5.45 -12.01 17.10
C VAL A 548 6.49 -11.31 17.98
N ALA A 549 7.20 -12.07 18.81
CA ALA A 549 8.28 -11.54 19.63
C ALA A 549 9.44 -11.01 18.76
N GLU A 550 10.04 -9.87 19.13
CA GLU A 550 11.13 -9.22 18.38
C GLU A 550 12.33 -10.14 18.13
N SER A 551 12.61 -11.09 19.04
CA SER A 551 13.76 -11.99 18.96
C SER A 551 13.67 -13.06 17.86
N ARG A 552 12.47 -13.45 17.41
CA ARG A 552 12.28 -14.39 16.28
C ARG A 552 12.57 -13.76 14.93
N VAL A 553 12.76 -12.45 14.89
CA VAL A 553 13.00 -11.67 13.67
C VAL A 553 14.49 -11.45 13.42
N SER A 554 15.36 -11.83 14.36
CA SER A 554 16.81 -11.67 14.24
C SER A 554 17.46 -12.51 13.12
N SER A 555 16.71 -13.42 12.46
CA SER A 555 17.13 -14.10 11.23
C SER A 555 17.05 -13.19 9.98
N MET A 556 16.51 -11.97 10.09
CA MET A 556 16.41 -10.98 9.00
C MET A 556 17.68 -10.16 8.74
N ARG A 557 18.83 -10.52 9.35
CA ARG A 557 20.12 -9.98 8.90
C ARG A 557 20.64 -10.89 7.80
N THR A 558 20.71 -10.37 6.58
CA THR A 558 21.47 -10.97 5.48
C THR A 558 22.86 -11.38 5.99
N PRO A 559 23.38 -12.56 5.59
CA PRO A 559 24.80 -12.83 5.76
C PRO A 559 25.58 -11.77 4.98
N SER A 560 26.59 -11.23 5.63
CA SER A 560 27.56 -10.25 5.12
C SER A 560 28.16 -10.62 3.77
#